data_AF-A0A315WX70-F1
#
_entry.id   AF-A0A315WX70-F1
#
_cell.length_a   1.000
_cell.length_b   1.000
_cell.length_c   1.000
_cell.angle_alpha   90.00
_cell.angle_beta   90.00
_cell.angle_gamma   90.00
#
_symmetry.space_group_name_H-M   'P 1'
#
loop_
_entity.id
_entity.type
_entity.pdbx_description
1 polymer ?
#
loop_
_entity_poly.entity_id
_entity_poly.type
_entity_poly.pdbx_seq_one_letter_code
_entity_poly.pdbx_strand_id
1 'polypeptide(L)'
;MRNALKTILISGLLLASAARADERDLWAFAQWTGTHDTRDFREMLVDARLYGVVPLYQLLRSASDWRRCSAQPFAVPPRAQWKDVQGTLQLLKLLGERGVLGRYEVVSAYRDPLLNRCAGGASNSAHTRAFAVDLLLPDWADPNPLCAFWQRYGKPWHMGLGRYPSGRVHLDTAGYRTWGGDFSVGSSFCQPLAQ
;
A
#
# COMPACT_ATOMS: atom_id res chain seq x y z
N MET A 1 -23.76 45.81 -46.60
CA MET A 1 -24.07 44.87 -45.50
C MET A 1 -22.82 44.05 -45.23
N ARG A 2 -22.07 44.32 -44.15
CA ARG A 2 -20.88 43.57 -43.73
C ARG A 2 -21.15 43.00 -42.33
N ASN A 3 -21.34 41.69 -42.23
CA ASN A 3 -21.42 40.99 -40.94
C ASN A 3 -20.02 40.71 -40.43
N ALA A 4 -19.68 41.28 -39.27
CA ALA A 4 -18.44 40.97 -38.55
C ALA A 4 -18.66 39.74 -37.67
N LEU A 5 -17.87 38.69 -37.90
CA LEU A 5 -17.77 37.51 -37.04
C LEU A 5 -17.07 37.91 -35.73
N LYS A 6 -17.74 37.72 -34.59
CA LYS A 6 -17.13 37.84 -33.25
C LYS A 6 -16.48 36.51 -32.88
N THR A 7 -15.15 36.46 -32.86
CA THR A 7 -14.40 35.32 -32.33
C THR A 7 -14.37 35.43 -30.80
N ILE A 8 -15.03 34.51 -30.11
CA ILE A 8 -14.96 34.36 -28.66
C ILE A 8 -13.78 33.43 -28.33
N LEU A 9 -12.71 33.97 -27.73
CA LEU A 9 -11.67 33.15 -27.12
C LEU A 9 -12.18 32.57 -25.80
N ILE A 10 -12.42 31.26 -25.78
CA ILE A 10 -12.67 30.52 -24.54
C ILE A 10 -11.31 30.16 -23.94
N SER A 11 -10.91 30.86 -22.88
CA SER A 11 -9.73 30.48 -22.09
C SER A 11 -10.07 29.26 -21.25
N GLY A 12 -9.62 28.08 -21.68
CA GLY A 12 -9.75 26.84 -20.91
C GLY A 12 -8.80 26.86 -19.71
N LEU A 13 -9.35 27.01 -18.51
CA LEU A 13 -8.59 26.86 -17.27
C LEU A 13 -8.36 25.35 -17.03
N LEU A 14 -7.18 24.86 -17.36
CA LEU A 14 -6.73 23.51 -17.02
C LEU A 14 -6.51 23.44 -15.50
N LEU A 15 -7.51 22.96 -14.76
CA LEU A 15 -7.36 22.57 -13.36
C LEU A 15 -6.51 21.31 -13.30
N ALA A 16 -5.19 21.46 -13.15
CA ALA A 16 -4.33 20.35 -12.76
C ALA A 16 -4.78 19.88 -11.36
N SER A 17 -5.32 18.67 -11.25
CA SER A 17 -5.60 18.05 -9.96
C SER A 17 -4.28 17.73 -9.28
N ALA A 18 -3.81 18.61 -8.40
CA ALA A 18 -2.73 18.25 -7.49
C ALA A 18 -3.19 17.00 -6.71
N ALA A 19 -2.42 15.92 -6.78
CA ALA A 19 -2.67 14.74 -5.98
C ALA A 19 -2.76 15.19 -4.51
N ARG A 20 -3.95 15.04 -3.90
CA ARG A 20 -4.11 15.38 -2.49
C ARG A 20 -3.26 14.43 -1.67
N ALA A 21 -2.38 14.98 -0.84
CA ALA A 21 -1.63 14.22 0.13
C ALA A 21 -2.59 13.42 1.03
N ASP A 22 -2.19 12.21 1.42
CA ASP A 22 -2.99 11.38 2.33
C ASP A 22 -3.13 12.11 3.67
N GLU A 23 -4.37 12.42 4.03
CA GLU A 23 -4.73 13.15 5.25
C GLU A 23 -4.40 12.41 6.55
N ARG A 24 -4.06 11.11 6.46
CA ARG A 24 -3.56 10.31 7.57
C ARG A 24 -2.07 10.54 7.74
N ASP A 25 -1.71 11.79 8.00
CA ASP A 25 -0.35 12.24 8.22
C ASP A 25 0.11 12.00 9.67
N LEU A 26 1.30 12.48 10.01
CA LEU A 26 1.87 12.33 11.35
C LEU A 26 1.05 13.05 12.43
N TRP A 27 0.38 14.16 12.10
CA TRP A 27 -0.43 14.92 13.05
C TRP A 27 -1.75 14.21 13.34
N ALA A 28 -2.45 13.74 12.30
CA ALA A 28 -3.65 12.91 12.45
C ALA A 28 -3.34 11.64 13.27
N PHE A 29 -2.18 11.04 13.05
CA PHE A 29 -1.73 9.89 13.84
C PHE A 29 -1.45 10.24 15.30
N ALA A 30 -0.81 11.38 15.58
CA ALA A 30 -0.58 11.86 16.94
C ALA A 30 -1.90 12.08 17.70
N GLN A 31 -2.92 12.64 17.03
CA GLN A 31 -4.26 12.77 17.63
C GLN A 31 -4.90 11.41 17.91
N TRP A 32 -4.84 10.49 16.95
CA TRP A 32 -5.44 9.17 17.08
C TRP A 32 -4.80 8.36 18.22
N THR A 33 -3.47 8.41 18.35
CA THR A 33 -2.74 7.74 19.45
C THR A 33 -2.98 8.35 20.83
N GLY A 34 -3.60 9.54 20.92
CA GLY A 34 -4.05 10.12 22.19
C GLY A 34 -5.16 9.29 22.87
N THR A 35 -5.90 8.49 22.11
CA THR A 35 -6.99 7.63 22.61
C THR A 35 -6.83 6.15 22.26
N HIS A 36 -5.80 5.80 21.49
CA HIS A 36 -5.54 4.43 21.03
C HIS A 36 -4.12 4.01 21.40
N ASP A 37 -3.99 2.99 22.24
CA ASP A 37 -2.69 2.49 22.67
C ASP A 37 -1.96 1.78 21.52
N THR A 38 -0.70 2.17 21.31
CA THR A 38 0.21 1.57 20.32
C THR A 38 1.50 1.06 20.94
N ARG A 39 1.62 1.11 22.27
CA ARG A 39 2.85 0.84 23.01
C ARG A 39 3.36 -0.56 22.75
N ASP A 40 2.56 -1.59 23.04
CA ASP A 40 3.02 -2.98 22.92
C ASP A 40 3.34 -3.36 21.48
N PHE A 41 2.61 -2.78 20.52
CA PHE A 41 2.91 -2.96 19.10
C PHE A 41 4.27 -2.33 18.74
N ARG A 42 4.56 -1.14 19.27
CA ARG A 42 5.86 -0.48 19.09
C ARG A 42 6.99 -1.26 19.74
N GLU A 43 6.80 -1.75 20.96
CA GLU A 43 7.77 -2.58 21.68
C GLU A 43 8.07 -3.85 20.88
N MET A 44 7.05 -4.54 20.36
CA MET A 44 7.24 -5.70 19.48
C MET A 44 8.10 -5.38 18.26
N LEU A 45 7.89 -4.22 17.61
CA LEU A 45 8.71 -3.81 16.47
C LEU A 45 10.17 -3.53 16.87
N VAL A 46 10.39 -2.93 18.03
CA VAL A 46 11.74 -2.66 18.56
C VAL A 46 12.46 -3.97 18.87
N ASP A 47 11.81 -4.89 19.58
CA ASP A 47 12.36 -6.21 19.94
C ASP A 47 12.72 -7.03 18.71
N ALA A 48 11.88 -6.98 17.67
CA ALA A 48 12.11 -7.64 16.39
C ALA A 48 13.17 -6.93 15.51
N ARG A 49 13.69 -5.76 15.92
CA ARG A 49 14.58 -4.89 15.13
C ARG A 49 13.99 -4.44 13.80
N LEU A 50 12.68 -4.21 13.79
CA LEU A 50 11.89 -3.78 12.62
C LEU A 50 11.29 -2.39 12.78
N TYR A 51 11.43 -1.78 13.97
CA TYR A 51 11.07 -0.38 14.16
C TYR A 51 11.85 0.53 13.19
N GLY A 52 11.13 1.38 12.46
CA GLY A 52 11.72 2.31 11.50
C GLY A 52 11.86 1.78 10.06
N VAL A 53 11.59 0.50 9.79
CA VAL A 53 11.51 -0.02 8.40
C VAL A 53 10.40 0.69 7.62
N VAL A 54 9.28 0.93 8.28
CA VAL A 54 8.20 1.80 7.80
C VAL A 54 7.88 2.78 8.92
N PRO A 55 7.67 4.09 8.64
CA PRO A 55 7.21 5.03 9.65
C PRO A 55 5.90 4.54 10.29
N LEU A 56 5.83 4.57 11.62
CA LEU A 56 4.71 3.94 12.36
C LEU A 56 3.34 4.47 11.92
N TYR A 57 3.23 5.78 11.64
CA TYR A 57 1.98 6.38 11.17
C TYR A 57 1.52 5.80 9.82
N GLN A 58 2.44 5.47 8.91
CA GLN A 58 2.12 4.82 7.64
C GLN A 58 1.79 3.33 7.84
N LEU A 59 2.55 2.65 8.70
CA LEU A 59 2.37 1.24 8.99
C LEU A 59 1.00 0.93 9.63
N LEU A 60 0.44 1.89 10.35
CA LEU A 60 -0.86 1.75 10.99
C LEU A 60 -2.01 2.34 10.18
N ARG A 61 -1.78 2.87 8.97
CA ARG A 61 -2.88 3.32 8.09
C ARG A 61 -3.78 2.14 7.74
N SER A 62 -5.08 2.30 7.95
CA SER A 62 -6.09 1.34 7.50
C SER A 62 -6.31 1.46 5.97
N ALA A 63 -7.46 1.01 5.45
CA ALA A 63 -7.76 1.19 4.02
C ALA A 63 -7.89 2.68 3.64
N SER A 64 -7.51 3.07 2.42
CA SER A 64 -7.69 4.46 1.96
C SER A 64 -9.15 4.92 1.93
N ASP A 65 -10.09 3.98 1.77
CA ASP A 65 -11.53 4.26 1.80
C ASP A 65 -12.10 4.44 3.21
N TRP A 66 -11.27 4.48 4.27
CA TRP A 66 -11.71 4.57 5.66
C TRP A 66 -12.80 5.64 5.88
N ARG A 67 -12.63 6.82 5.28
CA ARG A 67 -13.60 7.92 5.42
C ARG A 67 -14.92 7.61 4.73
N ARG A 68 -14.88 7.11 3.49
CA ARG A 68 -16.07 6.68 2.74
C ARG A 68 -16.81 5.56 3.49
N CYS A 69 -16.05 4.72 4.19
CA CYS A 69 -16.54 3.60 4.97
C CYS A 69 -16.87 3.93 6.42
N SER A 70 -16.78 5.20 6.83
CA SER A 70 -16.99 5.63 8.22
C SER A 70 -16.21 4.80 9.25
N ALA A 71 -15.00 4.38 8.89
CA ALA A 71 -14.12 3.55 9.70
C ALA A 71 -12.97 4.37 10.31
N GLN A 72 -12.14 3.74 11.13
CA GLN A 72 -10.96 4.40 11.71
C GLN A 72 -9.85 4.63 10.66
N PRO A 73 -9.15 5.77 10.68
CA PRO A 73 -8.06 6.08 9.76
C PRO A 73 -6.83 5.19 9.97
N PHE A 74 -6.63 4.73 11.21
CA PHE A 74 -5.55 3.86 11.63
C PHE A 74 -6.07 2.65 12.38
N ALA A 75 -5.30 1.57 12.40
CA ALA A 75 -5.63 0.37 13.15
C ALA A 75 -4.35 -0.40 13.55
N VAL A 76 -4.29 -0.86 14.80
CA VAL A 76 -3.26 -1.82 15.24
C VAL A 76 -3.69 -3.22 14.81
N PRO A 77 -2.82 -4.00 14.12
CA PRO A 77 -3.12 -5.39 13.80
C PRO A 77 -3.35 -6.22 15.08
N PRO A 78 -4.29 -7.18 15.08
CA PRO A 78 -4.47 -8.10 16.21
C PRO A 78 -3.16 -8.80 16.57
N ARG A 79 -2.92 -9.05 17.87
CA ARG A 79 -1.67 -9.69 18.35
C ARG A 79 -1.34 -11.01 17.64
N ALA A 80 -2.36 -11.79 17.29
CA ALA A 80 -2.21 -13.03 16.55
C ALA A 80 -1.49 -12.87 15.19
N GLN A 81 -1.55 -11.67 14.58
CA GLN A 81 -0.95 -11.36 13.29
C GLN A 81 0.44 -10.70 13.42
N TRP A 82 0.95 -10.48 14.63
CA TRP A 82 2.22 -9.75 14.80
C TRP A 82 3.42 -10.49 14.19
N LYS A 83 3.39 -11.83 14.14
CA LYS A 83 4.40 -12.59 13.39
C LYS A 83 4.33 -12.33 11.89
N ASP A 84 3.14 -12.15 11.33
CA ASP A 84 2.98 -11.85 9.92
C ASP A 84 3.40 -10.40 9.58
N VAL A 85 3.13 -9.46 10.50
CA VAL A 85 3.69 -8.09 10.45
C VAL A 85 5.21 -8.16 10.38
N GLN A 86 5.84 -8.95 11.26
CA GLN A 86 7.29 -9.11 11.26
C GLN A 86 7.80 -9.68 9.92
N GLY A 87 7.16 -10.72 9.39
CA GLY A 87 7.54 -11.32 8.10
C GLY A 87 7.47 -10.32 6.94
N THR A 88 6.39 -9.56 6.86
CA THR A 88 6.22 -8.52 5.82
C THR A 88 7.25 -7.40 5.95
N LEU A 89 7.52 -6.93 7.18
CA LEU A 89 8.54 -5.89 7.41
C LEU A 89 9.97 -6.41 7.17
N GLN A 90 10.28 -7.66 7.49
CA GLN A 90 11.56 -8.28 7.15
C GLN A 90 11.78 -8.34 5.64
N LEU A 91 10.73 -8.68 4.89
CA LEU A 91 10.77 -8.66 3.42
C LEU A 91 11.00 -7.24 2.89
N LEU A 92 10.27 -6.23 3.38
CA LEU A 92 10.48 -4.83 2.98
C LEU A 92 11.91 -4.36 3.29
N LYS A 93 12.43 -4.66 4.48
CA LYS A 93 13.81 -4.35 4.88
C LYS A 93 14.82 -4.97 3.91
N LEU A 94 14.66 -6.26 3.59
CA LEU A 94 15.52 -6.96 2.63
C LEU A 94 15.47 -6.34 1.23
N LEU A 95 14.26 -6.00 0.75
CA LEU A 95 14.09 -5.39 -0.56
C LEU A 95 14.76 -4.01 -0.65
N GLY A 96 14.66 -3.21 0.41
CA GLY A 96 15.38 -1.93 0.52
C GLY A 96 16.89 -2.10 0.57
N GLU A 97 17.39 -3.01 1.42
CA GLU A 97 18.82 -3.31 1.55
C GLU A 97 19.46 -3.82 0.24
N ARG A 98 18.69 -4.54 -0.59
CA ARG A 98 19.14 -5.02 -1.91
C ARG A 98 18.91 -4.04 -3.05
N GLY A 99 18.38 -2.84 -2.77
CA GLY A 99 18.04 -1.84 -3.79
C GLY A 99 16.94 -2.29 -4.76
N VAL A 100 16.16 -3.31 -4.40
CA VAL A 100 15.03 -3.81 -5.20
C VAL A 100 13.83 -2.89 -5.05
N LEU A 101 13.60 -2.39 -3.83
CA LEU A 101 12.55 -1.44 -3.52
C LEU A 101 13.17 -0.11 -3.11
N GLY A 102 13.00 0.91 -3.97
CA GLY A 102 13.48 2.26 -3.73
C GLY A 102 12.58 3.05 -2.76
N ARG A 103 12.34 4.33 -3.05
CA ARG A 103 11.43 5.16 -2.25
C ARG A 103 9.98 4.69 -2.41
N TYR A 104 9.25 4.63 -1.30
CA TYR A 104 7.82 4.30 -1.29
C TYR A 104 7.11 4.97 -0.11
N GLU A 105 5.79 4.96 -0.14
CA GLU A 105 4.90 5.30 0.97
C GLU A 105 3.92 4.14 1.20
N VAL A 106 3.74 3.72 2.47
CA VAL A 106 2.67 2.77 2.82
C VAL A 106 1.38 3.55 3.00
N VAL A 107 0.39 3.24 2.15
CA VAL A 107 -0.91 3.96 2.12
C VAL A 107 -2.07 3.10 2.62
N SER A 108 -1.83 1.82 2.88
CA SER A 108 -2.79 0.90 3.48
C SER A 108 -2.04 -0.32 4.03
N ALA A 109 -2.35 -0.73 5.25
CA ALA A 109 -1.76 -1.86 5.93
C ALA A 109 -2.84 -2.80 6.46
N TYR A 110 -2.88 -3.10 7.76
CA TYR A 110 -3.96 -3.92 8.33
C TYR A 110 -5.35 -3.29 8.08
N ARG A 111 -6.31 -4.14 7.74
CA ARG A 111 -7.71 -3.75 7.57
C ARG A 111 -8.59 -4.63 8.46
N ASP A 112 -9.41 -3.98 9.29
CA ASP A 112 -10.52 -4.67 9.96
C ASP A 112 -11.45 -5.32 8.91
N PRO A 113 -12.04 -6.50 9.17
CA PRO A 113 -12.89 -7.19 8.20
C PRO A 113 -14.09 -6.38 7.68
N LEU A 114 -14.73 -5.55 8.51
CA LEU A 114 -15.85 -4.69 8.07
C LEU A 114 -15.37 -3.61 7.12
N LEU A 115 -14.25 -2.95 7.47
CA LEU A 115 -13.62 -1.96 6.59
C LEU A 115 -13.16 -2.60 5.28
N ASN A 116 -12.52 -3.77 5.32
CA ASN A 116 -12.08 -4.46 4.11
C ASN A 116 -13.26 -4.75 3.17
N ARG A 117 -14.40 -5.21 3.70
CA ARG A 117 -15.61 -5.46 2.91
C ARG A 117 -16.16 -4.17 2.28
N CYS A 118 -16.26 -3.09 3.06
CA CYS A 118 -16.75 -1.80 2.55
C CYS A 118 -15.84 -1.23 1.45
N ALA A 119 -14.52 -1.36 1.62
CA ALA A 119 -13.53 -0.94 0.63
C ALA A 119 -13.44 -1.87 -0.60
N GLY A 120 -14.36 -2.83 -0.75
CA GLY A 120 -14.37 -3.77 -1.88
C GLY A 120 -13.24 -4.80 -1.86
N GLY A 121 -12.60 -5.02 -0.70
CA GLY A 121 -11.54 -6.01 -0.53
C GLY A 121 -12.08 -7.44 -0.64
N ALA A 122 -11.22 -8.34 -1.15
CA ALA A 122 -11.53 -9.76 -1.26
C ALA A 122 -11.84 -10.39 0.12
N SER A 123 -12.68 -11.42 0.13
CA SER A 123 -13.05 -12.16 1.35
C SER A 123 -11.83 -12.77 2.07
N ASN A 124 -10.84 -13.24 1.30
CA ASN A 124 -9.60 -13.82 1.80
C ASN A 124 -8.38 -12.87 1.68
N SER A 125 -8.62 -11.56 1.80
CA SER A 125 -7.60 -10.50 1.70
C SER A 125 -6.45 -10.72 2.68
N ALA A 126 -5.20 -10.57 2.22
CA ALA A 126 -4.03 -10.66 3.10
C ALA A 126 -4.05 -9.56 4.19
N HIS A 127 -4.57 -8.36 3.86
CA HIS A 127 -4.72 -7.26 4.82
C HIS A 127 -5.53 -7.60 6.07
N THR A 128 -6.45 -8.55 5.98
CA THR A 128 -7.32 -8.94 7.12
C THR A 128 -6.77 -10.14 7.86
N ARG A 129 -6.15 -11.10 7.17
CA ARG A 129 -5.84 -12.43 7.72
C ARG A 129 -4.37 -12.65 8.12
N ALA A 130 -3.44 -11.95 7.48
CA ALA A 130 -2.01 -12.24 7.58
C ALA A 130 -1.13 -11.00 7.36
N PHE A 131 -1.70 -9.81 7.52
CA PHE A 131 -1.06 -8.54 7.24
C PHE A 131 -0.58 -8.36 5.78
N ALA A 132 -0.71 -7.16 5.26
CA ALA A 132 -0.21 -6.79 3.95
C ALA A 132 -0.02 -5.28 3.91
N VAL A 133 0.76 -4.80 2.95
CA VAL A 133 0.93 -3.38 2.69
C VAL A 133 0.60 -3.07 1.24
N ASP A 134 -0.01 -1.91 1.03
CA ASP A 134 -0.12 -1.29 -0.29
C ASP A 134 0.82 -0.09 -0.34
N LEU A 135 1.71 -0.13 -1.32
CA LEU A 135 2.78 0.83 -1.54
C LEU A 135 2.38 1.79 -2.66
N LEU A 136 2.52 3.07 -2.38
CA LEU A 136 2.61 4.10 -3.41
C LEU A 136 4.09 4.29 -3.77
N LEU A 137 4.42 4.08 -5.03
CA LEU A 137 5.74 4.37 -5.57
C LEU A 137 5.72 5.76 -6.23
N PRO A 138 6.85 6.49 -6.26
CA PRO A 138 6.98 7.68 -7.08
C PRO A 138 6.66 7.37 -8.56
N ASP A 139 6.09 8.33 -9.29
CA ASP A 139 5.66 8.12 -10.69
C ASP A 139 6.80 7.68 -11.64
N TRP A 140 8.06 8.00 -11.30
CA TRP A 140 9.24 7.62 -12.05
C TRP A 140 9.83 6.25 -11.67
N ALA A 141 9.31 5.61 -10.62
CA ALA A 141 9.87 4.35 -10.12
C ALA A 141 9.45 3.17 -11.02
N ASP A 142 10.43 2.33 -11.37
CA ASP A 142 10.18 1.07 -12.07
C ASP A 142 9.82 -0.03 -11.07
N PRO A 143 8.63 -0.67 -11.16
CA PRO A 143 8.27 -1.79 -10.31
C PRO A 143 8.86 -3.14 -10.76
N ASN A 144 9.47 -3.25 -11.96
CA ASN A 144 9.99 -4.51 -12.49
C ASN A 144 11.06 -5.20 -11.62
N PRO A 145 11.95 -4.50 -10.89
CA PRO A 145 12.87 -5.15 -9.96
C PRO A 145 12.15 -6.02 -8.91
N LEU A 146 10.96 -5.61 -8.45
CA LEU A 146 10.14 -6.43 -7.54
C LEU A 146 9.69 -7.73 -8.20
N CYS A 147 9.34 -7.69 -9.48
CA CYS A 147 8.97 -8.89 -10.22
C CYS A 147 10.14 -9.85 -10.40
N ALA A 148 11.31 -9.33 -10.78
CA ALA A 148 12.52 -10.15 -10.89
C ALA A 148 12.89 -10.80 -9.55
N PHE A 149 12.77 -10.05 -8.44
CA PHE A 149 12.95 -10.60 -7.10
C PHE A 149 11.90 -11.67 -6.77
N TRP A 150 10.62 -11.39 -7.03
CA TRP A 150 9.53 -12.32 -6.77
C TRP A 150 9.73 -13.64 -7.51
N GLN A 151 10.09 -13.61 -8.80
CA GLN A 151 10.33 -14.80 -9.61
C GLN A 151 11.51 -15.63 -9.09
N ARG A 152 12.59 -14.98 -8.66
CA ARG A 152 13.82 -15.66 -8.24
C ARG A 152 13.80 -16.11 -6.78
N TYR A 153 13.19 -15.31 -5.91
CA TYR A 153 13.29 -15.45 -4.45
C TYR A 153 11.94 -15.43 -3.73
N GLY A 154 10.82 -15.15 -4.41
CA GLY A 154 9.52 -14.97 -3.76
C GLY A 154 8.94 -16.23 -3.15
N LYS A 155 9.26 -17.42 -3.67
CA LYS A 155 8.71 -18.69 -3.18
C LYS A 155 9.11 -18.98 -1.72
N PRO A 156 10.39 -18.94 -1.31
CA PRO A 156 10.79 -19.02 0.10
C PRO A 156 10.13 -18.00 1.03
N TRP A 157 9.78 -16.82 0.50
CA TRP A 157 9.14 -15.74 1.27
C TRP A 157 7.62 -15.85 1.35
N HIS A 158 7.00 -16.83 0.68
CA HIS A 158 5.55 -16.85 0.45
C HIS A 158 5.05 -15.49 -0.06
N MET A 159 5.83 -14.86 -0.93
CA MET A 159 5.62 -13.46 -1.32
C MET A 159 4.39 -13.35 -2.21
N GLY A 160 3.37 -12.67 -1.69
CA GLY A 160 2.28 -12.13 -2.50
C GLY A 160 2.72 -10.80 -3.07
N LEU A 161 2.63 -10.65 -4.39
CA LEU A 161 2.95 -9.41 -5.09
C LEU A 161 1.80 -9.06 -6.04
N GLY A 162 1.32 -7.83 -6.03
CA GLY A 162 0.22 -7.44 -6.91
C GLY A 162 0.28 -5.99 -7.31
N ARG A 163 -0.46 -5.62 -8.35
CA ARG A 163 -0.60 -4.21 -8.76
C ARG A 163 -2.04 -3.88 -9.06
N TYR A 164 -2.60 -2.98 -8.26
CA TYR A 164 -3.96 -2.48 -8.45
C TYR A 164 -4.06 -1.62 -9.72
N PRO A 165 -5.27 -1.44 -10.28
CA PRO A 165 -5.53 -0.46 -11.36
C PRO A 165 -5.03 0.96 -11.04
N SER A 166 -5.04 1.33 -9.76
CA SER A 166 -4.52 2.62 -9.29
C SER A 166 -3.00 2.76 -9.39
N GLY A 167 -2.28 1.70 -9.78
CA GLY A 167 -0.83 1.66 -9.85
C GLY A 167 -0.14 1.26 -8.54
N ARG A 168 -0.86 1.25 -7.41
CA ARG A 168 -0.34 0.81 -6.10
C ARG A 168 0.13 -0.64 -6.16
N VAL A 169 1.24 -0.90 -5.47
CA VAL A 169 1.82 -2.24 -5.36
C VAL A 169 1.38 -2.88 -4.06
N HIS A 170 0.79 -4.06 -4.14
CA HIS A 170 0.45 -4.89 -2.99
C HIS A 170 1.62 -5.81 -2.64
N LEU A 171 1.94 -5.95 -1.35
CA LEU A 171 2.98 -6.87 -0.87
C LEU A 171 2.57 -7.53 0.45
N ASP A 172 2.73 -8.85 0.53
CA ASP A 172 2.50 -9.67 1.72
C ASP A 172 3.39 -10.93 1.75
N THR A 173 3.39 -11.64 2.87
CA THR A 173 4.09 -12.93 3.05
C THR A 173 3.13 -14.09 3.32
N ALA A 174 1.90 -14.02 2.80
CA ALA A 174 0.80 -14.95 3.09
C ALA A 174 0.55 -16.02 2.01
N GLY A 175 1.39 -16.08 0.97
CA GLY A 175 1.35 -17.08 -0.10
C GLY A 175 2.03 -16.60 -1.38
N TYR A 176 2.85 -17.46 -2.00
CA TYR A 176 3.58 -17.15 -3.25
C TYR A 176 2.62 -17.02 -4.45
N ARG A 177 2.27 -15.78 -4.80
CA ARG A 177 1.30 -15.47 -5.86
C ARG A 177 1.54 -14.10 -6.47
N THR A 178 1.09 -13.94 -7.71
CA THR A 178 1.08 -12.63 -8.39
C THR A 178 -0.26 -12.36 -9.07
N TRP A 179 -0.64 -11.08 -9.19
CA TRP A 179 -1.87 -10.63 -9.86
C TRP A 179 -1.74 -9.17 -10.33
N GLY A 180 -2.65 -8.71 -11.17
CA GLY A 180 -2.62 -7.33 -11.70
C GLY A 180 -3.96 -6.60 -11.73
N GLY A 181 -4.15 -5.72 -12.71
CA GLY A 181 -5.24 -4.74 -12.72
C GLY A 181 -6.64 -5.33 -12.58
N ASP A 182 -6.90 -6.52 -13.10
CA ASP A 182 -8.20 -7.20 -12.97
C ASP A 182 -8.28 -8.18 -11.80
N PHE A 183 -7.29 -8.13 -10.89
CA PHE A 183 -7.14 -9.01 -9.73
C PHE A 183 -6.89 -10.49 -10.06
N SER A 184 -6.63 -10.82 -11.33
CA SER A 184 -6.27 -12.17 -11.79
C SER A 184 -4.76 -12.33 -11.97
N VAL A 185 -4.32 -13.59 -12.02
CA VAL A 185 -2.94 -13.95 -12.38
C VAL A 185 -2.62 -13.53 -13.82
N GLY A 186 -3.60 -13.58 -14.73
CA GLY A 186 -3.41 -13.28 -16.15
C GLY A 186 -3.06 -11.82 -16.43
N SER A 187 -3.48 -10.89 -15.56
CA SER A 187 -3.13 -9.47 -15.66
C SER A 187 -1.87 -9.09 -14.88
N SER A 188 -1.18 -10.06 -14.27
CA SER A 188 0.04 -9.82 -13.49
C SER A 188 1.05 -8.96 -14.25
N PHE A 189 1.55 -7.92 -13.59
CA PHE A 189 2.62 -7.08 -14.13
C PHE A 189 3.98 -7.78 -14.15
N CYS A 190 4.12 -8.88 -13.41
CA CYS A 190 5.32 -9.72 -13.43
C CYS A 190 5.29 -10.68 -14.61
N GLN A 191 5.74 -10.18 -15.75
CA GLN A 191 5.94 -10.98 -16.97
C GLN A 191 7.04 -12.03 -16.74
N PRO A 192 6.94 -13.23 -17.35
CA PRO A 192 8.02 -14.23 -17.31
C PRO A 192 9.36 -13.59 -17.67
N LEU A 193 10.42 -13.92 -16.92
CA LEU A 193 11.77 -13.50 -17.29
C LEU A 193 12.03 -13.97 -18.73
N ALA A 194 12.52 -13.07 -19.59
CA ALA A 194 13.08 -13.47 -20.86
C ALA A 194 14.19 -14.50 -20.57
N GLN A 195 14.08 -15.66 -21.21
CA GLN A 195 15.06 -16.75 -21.09
C GLN A 195 16.38 -16.35 -21.74
#